data_AF-A0A1H8QEW9-F1
#
_entry.id   AF-A0A1H8QEW9-F1
#
_cell.length_a   1.000
_cell.length_b   1.000
_cell.length_c   1.000
_cell.angle_alpha   90.00
_cell.angle_beta   90.00
_cell.angle_gamma   90.00
#
_symmetry.space_group_name_H-M   'P 1'
#
loop_
_entity.id
_entity.type
_entity.pdbx_description
1 polymer ?
#
loop_
_entity_poly.entity_id
_entity_poly.type
_entity_poly.pdbx_seq_one_letter_code
_entity_poly.pdbx_strand_id
1 'polypeptide(L)'
;MRRYTRRDALGACGIALLSSLAGCSALPTNSSNSENPTYERLDVTAVYVANGVELSMPAEIQTVNETQNADLLVLPHDTNIDAKQASEWLLEDRVLALLGESSEATWLSWARSDAFRDAFENEGYGDGEPDPSLVVGARIDQLITTYRYTWGDEPSDRDVLEALDESLVAIEKKTPTE
;
A
#
# COMPACT_ATOMS: atom_id res chain seq x y z
N MET A 1 25.55 -35.52 55.72
CA MET A 1 24.89 -36.61 54.94
C MET A 1 25.00 -36.28 53.46
N ARG A 2 25.38 -37.28 52.65
CA ARG A 2 25.26 -37.39 51.17
C ARG A 2 26.10 -36.44 50.30
N ARG A 3 26.73 -36.85 49.19
CA ARG A 3 27.28 -38.12 48.62
C ARG A 3 27.77 -37.75 47.19
N TYR A 4 28.97 -38.21 46.80
CA TYR A 4 29.49 -38.55 45.43
C TYR A 4 29.29 -37.56 44.25
N THR A 5 30.35 -36.95 43.69
CA THR A 5 31.21 -37.40 42.55
C THR A 5 30.46 -37.88 41.30
N ARG A 6 30.66 -37.23 40.15
CA ARG A 6 31.55 -37.68 39.05
C ARG A 6 31.45 -36.75 37.83
N ARG A 7 32.62 -36.38 37.31
CA ARG A 7 32.85 -35.98 35.93
C ARG A 7 32.69 -37.21 35.07
N ASP A 8 31.94 -37.14 33.98
CA ASP A 8 32.06 -38.08 32.87
C ASP A 8 32.16 -37.29 31.56
N ALA A 9 33.30 -37.51 30.90
CA ALA A 9 33.58 -37.11 29.54
C ALA A 9 33.17 -38.26 28.62
N LEU A 10 32.37 -37.95 27.60
CA LEU A 10 32.13 -38.79 26.42
C LEU A 10 31.91 -37.78 25.29
N GLY A 11 32.54 -37.84 24.12
CA GLY A 11 33.23 -38.93 23.45
C GLY A 11 32.92 -38.70 21.97
N ALA A 12 33.90 -38.18 21.23
CA ALA A 12 33.77 -37.96 19.81
C ALA A 12 33.70 -39.30 19.07
N CYS A 13 32.63 -39.52 18.31
CA CYS A 13 32.59 -40.51 17.24
C CYS A 13 31.99 -39.87 16.01
N GLY A 14 32.87 -39.51 15.06
CA GLY A 14 32.47 -39.27 13.69
C GLY A 14 32.11 -40.58 13.01
N ILE A 15 31.03 -40.56 12.24
CA ILE A 15 30.73 -41.56 11.22
C ILE A 15 30.21 -40.78 10.01
N ALA A 16 31.02 -40.72 8.96
CA ALA A 16 30.54 -40.36 7.63
C ALA A 16 29.90 -41.60 7.01
N LEU A 17 28.60 -41.53 6.71
CA LEU A 17 27.92 -42.49 5.86
C LEU A 17 27.16 -41.71 4.78
N LEU A 18 27.70 -41.81 3.55
CA LEU A 18 26.99 -41.50 2.32
C LEU A 18 25.95 -42.59 2.10
N SER A 19 24.68 -42.23 2.19
CA SER A 19 23.57 -43.07 1.76
C SER A 19 22.66 -42.25 0.85
N SER A 20 22.86 -42.43 -0.46
CA SER A 20 21.95 -42.01 -1.51
C SER A 20 20.65 -42.80 -1.38
N LEU A 21 19.62 -42.16 -0.83
CA LEU A 21 18.26 -42.67 -0.88
C LEU A 21 17.50 -41.83 -1.91
N ALA A 22 17.20 -42.44 -3.05
CA ALA A 22 16.15 -42.01 -3.95
C ALA A 22 14.82 -42.10 -3.18
N GLY A 23 14.47 -41.02 -2.48
CA GLY A 23 13.18 -40.84 -1.85
C GLY A 23 12.34 -39.96 -2.75
N CYS A 24 11.23 -40.53 -3.25
CA CYS A 24 10.18 -39.80 -3.93
C CYS A 24 9.92 -38.48 -3.20
N SER A 25 10.18 -37.35 -3.86
CA SER A 25 9.69 -36.07 -3.43
C SER A 25 8.17 -36.12 -3.58
N ALA A 26 7.50 -36.72 -2.59
CA ALA A 26 6.16 -36.29 -2.25
C ALA A 26 6.33 -34.82 -1.88
N LEU A 27 6.02 -33.96 -2.85
CA LEU A 27 5.83 -32.55 -2.61
C LEU A 27 5.01 -32.46 -1.32
N PRO A 28 5.49 -31.77 -0.27
CA PRO A 28 4.53 -31.28 0.69
C PRO A 28 3.53 -30.51 -0.15
N THR A 29 2.28 -30.98 -0.17
CA THR A 29 1.18 -30.07 -0.43
C THR A 29 1.40 -28.99 0.61
N ASN A 30 2.01 -27.88 0.20
CA ASN A 30 1.80 -26.61 0.85
C ASN A 30 0.29 -26.52 0.88
N SER A 31 -0.30 -26.94 2.00
CA SER A 31 -1.50 -26.32 2.48
C SER A 31 -1.11 -24.87 2.50
N SER A 32 -1.48 -24.16 1.44
CA SER A 32 -1.47 -22.73 1.40
C SER A 32 -2.35 -22.34 2.57
N ASN A 33 -1.75 -22.20 3.74
CA ASN A 33 -2.04 -21.06 4.57
C ASN A 33 -1.80 -19.89 3.63
N SER A 34 -2.83 -19.56 2.84
CA SER A 34 -2.97 -18.23 2.27
C SER A 34 -3.17 -17.36 3.50
N GLU A 35 -2.08 -17.06 4.19
CA GLU A 35 -2.04 -15.96 5.14
C GLU A 35 -2.48 -14.75 4.31
N ASN A 36 -3.61 -14.16 4.69
CA ASN A 36 -4.06 -12.92 4.07
C ASN A 36 -2.89 -11.92 4.14
N PRO A 37 -2.61 -11.19 3.04
CA PRO A 37 -1.56 -10.18 3.07
C PRO A 37 -1.85 -9.19 4.19
N THR A 38 -0.84 -8.90 5.01
CA THR A 38 -0.87 -7.85 6.03
C THR A 38 -0.25 -6.59 5.47
N TYR A 39 -0.84 -5.43 5.74
CA TYR A 39 -0.41 -4.15 5.21
C TYR A 39 0.05 -3.24 6.36
N GLU A 40 1.17 -2.52 6.19
CA GLU A 40 1.78 -1.76 7.30
C GLU A 40 0.91 -0.58 7.73
N ARG A 41 0.34 0.13 6.76
CA ARG A 41 -0.48 1.33 6.95
C ARG A 41 -1.92 1.11 6.59
N LEU A 42 -2.21 0.33 5.57
CA LEU A 42 -3.59 0.12 5.12
C LEU A 42 -4.43 -0.58 6.20
N ASP A 43 -3.83 -1.45 7.01
CA ASP A 43 -4.51 -2.15 8.13
C ASP A 43 -4.94 -1.20 9.28
N VAL A 44 -4.37 0.01 9.34
CA VAL A 44 -4.67 1.02 10.39
C VAL A 44 -5.24 2.33 9.84
N THR A 45 -5.51 2.38 8.53
CA THR A 45 -6.03 3.58 7.84
C THR A 45 -7.51 3.35 7.52
N ALA A 46 -8.38 4.30 7.88
CA ALA A 46 -9.78 4.21 7.49
C ALA A 46 -9.92 4.52 5.99
N VAL A 47 -10.41 3.56 5.20
CA VAL A 47 -10.49 3.66 3.74
C VAL A 47 -11.94 3.86 3.29
N TYR A 48 -12.19 4.88 2.48
CA TYR A 48 -13.42 5.02 1.72
C TYR A 48 -13.16 4.59 0.28
N VAL A 49 -13.98 3.70 -0.26
CA VAL A 49 -13.95 3.28 -1.67
C VAL A 49 -15.20 3.81 -2.35
N ALA A 50 -15.03 4.70 -3.32
CA ALA A 50 -16.14 5.30 -4.04
C ALA A 50 -16.85 4.28 -4.93
N ASN A 51 -18.15 4.50 -5.14
CA ASN A 51 -18.90 3.77 -6.16
C ASN A 51 -18.24 3.98 -7.54
N GLY A 52 -18.07 2.89 -8.30
CA GLY A 52 -17.39 2.90 -9.60
C GLY A 52 -15.92 2.47 -9.52
N VAL A 53 -15.36 2.27 -8.32
CA VAL A 53 -14.08 1.60 -8.14
C VAL A 53 -14.34 0.10 -7.95
N GLU A 54 -13.80 -0.71 -8.85
CA GLU A 54 -13.78 -2.17 -8.70
C GLU A 54 -12.52 -2.56 -7.93
N LEU A 55 -12.60 -2.61 -6.60
CA LEU A 55 -11.51 -3.02 -5.72
C LEU A 55 -12.06 -3.86 -4.57
N SER A 56 -11.65 -5.12 -4.47
CA SER A 56 -12.06 -5.99 -3.35
C SER A 56 -11.22 -5.69 -2.11
N MET A 57 -11.87 -5.22 -1.04
CA MET A 57 -11.21 -4.94 0.23
C MET A 57 -11.16 -6.19 1.13
N PRO A 58 -9.97 -6.62 1.59
CA PRO A 58 -9.82 -7.57 2.70
C PRO A 58 -10.59 -7.15 3.94
N ALA A 59 -11.07 -8.12 4.73
CA ALA A 59 -11.88 -7.86 5.92
C ALA A 59 -11.10 -7.18 7.05
N GLU A 60 -9.78 -7.29 7.00
CA GLU A 60 -8.84 -6.70 7.94
C GLU A 60 -8.69 -5.19 7.76
N ILE A 61 -8.92 -4.67 6.54
CA ILE A 61 -8.84 -3.23 6.26
C ILE A 61 -10.16 -2.55 6.63
N GLN A 62 -10.06 -1.51 7.46
CA GLN A 62 -11.21 -0.73 7.89
C GLN A 62 -11.80 0.08 6.72
N THR A 63 -12.88 -0.43 6.13
CA THR A 63 -13.65 0.32 5.13
C THR A 63 -14.78 1.11 5.79
N VAL A 64 -14.92 2.39 5.43
CA VAL A 64 -15.98 3.30 5.91
C VAL A 64 -16.88 3.75 4.76
N ASN A 65 -18.13 4.09 5.07
CA ASN A 65 -19.15 4.43 4.07
C ASN A 65 -19.26 5.94 3.78
N GLU A 66 -18.55 6.79 4.52
CA GLU A 66 -18.63 8.25 4.38
C GLU A 66 -17.22 8.82 4.28
N THR A 67 -17.02 9.77 3.36
CA THR A 67 -15.71 10.36 3.09
C THR A 67 -15.13 11.09 4.30
N GLN A 68 -15.96 11.73 5.14
CA GLN A 68 -15.48 12.43 6.33
C GLN A 68 -14.82 11.53 7.38
N ASN A 69 -15.11 10.23 7.36
CA ASN A 69 -14.59 9.25 8.32
C ASN A 69 -13.36 8.48 7.78
N ALA A 70 -12.86 8.83 6.59
CA ALA A 70 -11.76 8.14 5.93
C ALA A 70 -10.50 8.99 5.86
N ASP A 71 -9.37 8.37 6.13
CA ASP A 71 -8.05 8.96 5.96
C ASP A 71 -7.52 8.74 4.53
N LEU A 72 -7.98 7.68 3.86
CA LEU A 72 -7.72 7.40 2.44
C LEU A 72 -9.04 7.36 1.65
N LEU A 73 -9.14 8.17 0.60
CA LEU A 73 -10.25 8.17 -0.35
C LEU A 73 -9.81 7.56 -1.68
N VAL A 74 -10.34 6.39 -2.02
CA VAL A 74 -10.14 5.74 -3.32
C VAL A 74 -11.30 6.11 -4.24
N LEU A 75 -10.99 6.83 -5.31
CA LEU A 75 -11.92 7.42 -6.26
C LEU A 75 -11.69 6.83 -7.66
N PRO A 76 -12.73 6.70 -8.50
CA PRO A 76 -12.54 6.26 -9.87
C PRO A 76 -11.85 7.36 -10.68
N HIS A 77 -11.09 6.96 -11.70
CA HIS A 77 -10.36 7.88 -12.57
C HIS A 77 -11.25 8.92 -13.26
N ASP A 78 -12.52 8.65 -13.49
CA ASP A 78 -13.51 9.52 -14.14
C ASP A 78 -14.46 10.20 -13.14
N THR A 79 -14.02 10.36 -11.89
CA THR A 79 -14.81 10.95 -10.82
C THR A 79 -15.34 12.35 -11.16
N ASN A 80 -16.56 12.65 -10.70
CA ASN A 80 -17.18 13.99 -10.79
C ASN A 80 -16.74 14.95 -9.68
N ILE A 81 -15.80 14.53 -8.82
CA ILE A 81 -15.21 15.39 -7.79
C ILE A 81 -14.42 16.50 -8.48
N ASP A 82 -14.74 17.75 -8.14
CA ASP A 82 -14.04 18.91 -8.67
C ASP A 82 -12.76 19.22 -7.88
N ALA A 83 -11.94 20.11 -8.43
CA ALA A 83 -10.67 20.47 -7.83
C ALA A 83 -10.83 21.17 -6.47
N LYS A 84 -11.96 21.85 -6.23
CA LYS A 84 -12.21 22.50 -4.94
C LYS A 84 -12.40 21.45 -3.85
N GLN A 85 -13.27 20.48 -4.08
CA GLN A 85 -13.52 19.41 -3.12
C GLN A 85 -12.27 18.54 -2.90
N ALA A 86 -11.51 18.23 -3.96
CA ALA A 86 -10.25 17.50 -3.82
C ALA A 86 -9.22 18.29 -2.99
N SER A 87 -9.11 19.60 -3.19
CA SER A 87 -8.20 20.45 -2.40
C SER A 87 -8.59 20.53 -0.93
N GLU A 88 -9.91 20.58 -0.63
CA GLU A 88 -10.42 20.58 0.74
C GLU A 88 -10.04 19.28 1.48
N TRP A 89 -10.19 18.12 0.83
CA TRP A 89 -9.78 16.84 1.43
C TRP A 89 -8.28 16.76 1.70
N LEU A 90 -7.45 17.28 0.78
CA LEU A 90 -6.00 17.33 0.97
C LEU A 90 -5.58 18.30 2.10
N LEU A 91 -6.30 19.42 2.27
CA LEU A 91 -6.10 20.34 3.40
C LEU A 91 -6.50 19.73 4.75
N GLU A 92 -7.44 18.78 4.74
CA GLU A 92 -7.82 17.97 5.90
C GLU A 92 -6.88 16.76 6.13
N ASP A 93 -5.72 16.73 5.48
CA ASP A 93 -4.72 15.66 5.58
C ASP A 93 -5.20 14.27 5.11
N ARG A 94 -6.27 14.23 4.30
CA ARG A 94 -6.71 13.00 3.65
C ARG A 94 -5.82 12.69 2.46
N VAL A 95 -5.56 11.40 2.26
CA VAL A 95 -4.89 10.87 1.07
C VAL A 95 -5.94 10.59 -0.01
N LEU A 96 -5.68 11.03 -1.24
CA LEU A 96 -6.53 10.76 -2.40
C LEU A 96 -5.86 9.74 -3.31
N ALA A 97 -6.59 8.70 -3.70
CA ALA A 97 -6.18 7.75 -4.72
C ALA A 97 -7.17 7.78 -5.88
N LEU A 98 -6.68 8.03 -7.10
CA LEU A 98 -7.45 7.88 -8.35
C LEU A 98 -7.04 6.56 -9.00
N LEU A 99 -8.02 5.68 -9.24
CA LEU A 99 -7.81 4.36 -9.85
C LEU A 99 -8.50 4.26 -11.21
N GLY A 100 -7.75 3.84 -12.23
CA GLY A 100 -8.17 3.58 -13.60
C GLY A 100 -7.41 4.40 -14.66
N GLU A 101 -7.76 4.19 -15.92
CA GLU A 101 -6.95 4.61 -17.09
C GLU A 101 -6.77 6.13 -17.23
N SER A 102 -7.67 6.95 -16.69
CA SER A 102 -7.58 8.43 -16.80
C SER A 102 -7.14 9.12 -15.51
N SER A 103 -6.51 8.38 -14.58
CA SER A 103 -6.20 8.88 -13.24
C SER A 103 -5.26 10.09 -13.32
N GLU A 104 -4.27 10.06 -14.21
CA GLU A 104 -3.38 11.21 -14.41
C GLU A 104 -4.09 12.41 -15.04
N ALA A 105 -4.94 12.20 -16.05
CA ALA A 105 -5.68 13.29 -16.67
C ALA A 105 -6.57 14.03 -15.64
N THR A 106 -7.27 13.27 -14.79
CA THR A 106 -8.11 13.83 -13.72
C THR A 106 -7.26 14.55 -12.67
N TRP A 107 -6.16 13.93 -12.21
CA TRP A 107 -5.23 14.57 -11.28
C TRP A 107 -4.66 15.88 -11.81
N LEU A 108 -4.18 15.88 -13.07
CA LEU A 108 -3.64 17.05 -13.75
C LEU A 108 -4.69 18.15 -13.92
N SER A 109 -5.96 17.79 -14.10
CA SER A 109 -7.04 18.77 -14.17
C SER A 109 -7.23 19.51 -12.85
N TRP A 110 -7.13 18.81 -11.71
CA TRP A 110 -7.22 19.41 -10.38
C TRP A 110 -6.00 20.25 -10.05
N ALA A 111 -4.83 19.66 -10.22
CA ALA A 111 -3.52 20.30 -10.13
C ALA A 111 -3.45 21.66 -10.86
N ARG A 112 -3.93 21.72 -12.10
CA ARG A 112 -3.84 22.94 -12.92
C ARG A 112 -4.91 23.99 -12.57
N SER A 113 -5.85 23.66 -11.70
CA SER A 113 -6.91 24.58 -11.27
C SER A 113 -6.41 25.68 -10.34
N ASP A 114 -7.17 26.77 -10.27
CA ASP A 114 -6.88 27.85 -9.32
C ASP A 114 -7.06 27.40 -7.86
N ALA A 115 -8.01 26.50 -7.59
CA ALA A 115 -8.22 25.95 -6.24
C ALA A 115 -6.96 25.28 -5.67
N PHE A 116 -6.24 24.49 -6.48
CA PHE A 116 -4.99 23.86 -6.05
C PHE A 116 -3.83 24.86 -5.93
N ARG A 117 -3.75 25.83 -6.85
CA ARG A 117 -2.71 26.87 -6.81
C ARG A 117 -2.84 27.79 -5.60
N ASP A 118 -4.07 28.05 -5.18
CA ASP A 118 -4.36 28.87 -4.00
C ASP A 118 -4.12 28.09 -2.70
N ALA A 119 -4.34 26.77 -2.71
CA ALA A 119 -4.23 25.92 -1.53
C ALA A 119 -2.81 25.41 -1.23
N PHE A 120 -1.97 25.21 -2.26
CA PHE A 120 -0.68 24.53 -2.12
C PHE A 120 0.45 25.26 -2.84
N GLU A 121 1.66 25.20 -2.28
CA GLU A 121 2.89 25.69 -2.91
C GLU A 121 3.35 24.67 -3.96
N ASN A 122 2.64 24.57 -5.09
CA ASN A 122 2.86 23.44 -5.99
C ASN A 122 4.03 23.66 -6.96
N GLU A 123 5.18 23.06 -6.66
CA GLU A 123 6.28 22.83 -7.62
C GLU A 123 6.30 21.35 -8.05
N GLY A 124 5.56 20.96 -9.10
CA GLY A 124 5.78 19.65 -9.72
C GLY A 124 4.55 18.87 -10.17
N TYR A 125 3.77 19.41 -11.09
CA TYR A 125 2.89 18.58 -11.91
C TYR A 125 3.72 17.90 -12.99
N GLY A 126 4.28 16.74 -12.66
CA GLY A 126 4.90 15.84 -13.64
C GLY A 126 3.83 15.11 -14.46
N ASP A 127 4.08 15.02 -15.75
CA ASP A 127 3.37 14.15 -16.70
C ASP A 127 4.31 12.95 -16.94
N GLY A 128 3.80 11.72 -16.84
CA GLY A 128 4.62 10.51 -16.86
C GLY A 128 4.15 9.53 -17.92
N GLU A 129 5.05 9.14 -18.83
CA GLU A 129 4.75 8.09 -19.82
C GLU A 129 5.34 6.75 -19.37
N PRO A 130 4.56 5.65 -19.36
CA PRO A 130 3.13 5.55 -19.68
C PRO A 130 2.21 6.12 -18.57
N ASP A 131 1.04 6.64 -18.98
CA ASP A 131 0.01 7.17 -18.08
C ASP A 131 -0.28 6.17 -16.94
N PRO A 132 -0.21 6.59 -15.66
CA PRO A 132 -0.42 5.72 -14.52
C PRO A 132 -1.90 5.37 -14.34
N SER A 133 -2.14 4.09 -14.09
CA SER A 133 -3.46 3.57 -13.74
C SER A 133 -3.83 3.83 -12.28
N LEU A 134 -2.87 4.23 -11.44
CA LEU A 134 -3.11 4.68 -10.06
C LEU A 134 -2.29 5.94 -9.77
N VAL A 135 -2.97 6.98 -9.30
CA VAL A 135 -2.34 8.21 -8.80
C VAL A 135 -2.73 8.42 -7.35
N VAL A 136 -1.75 8.47 -6.45
CA VAL A 136 -1.96 8.72 -5.03
C VAL A 136 -1.37 10.08 -4.67
N GLY A 137 -2.19 10.97 -4.13
CA GLY A 137 -1.81 12.32 -3.74
C GLY A 137 -2.06 12.58 -2.26
N ALA A 138 -1.09 13.20 -1.60
CA ALA A 138 -1.21 13.64 -0.21
C ALA A 138 -0.53 14.99 -0.01
N ARG A 139 -1.03 15.76 0.96
CA ARG A 139 -0.37 16.97 1.42
C ARG A 139 0.75 16.59 2.39
N ILE A 140 1.94 17.14 2.18
CA ILE A 140 3.06 17.09 3.13
C ILE A 140 3.53 18.54 3.31
N ASP A 141 3.33 19.07 4.51
CA ASP A 141 3.45 20.50 4.82
C ASP A 141 2.57 21.36 3.89
N GLN A 142 3.18 22.24 3.07
CA GLN A 142 2.49 23.09 2.10
C GLN A 142 2.54 22.54 0.67
N LEU A 143 3.17 21.37 0.47
CA LEU A 143 3.38 20.75 -0.83
C LEU A 143 2.44 19.57 -1.03
N ILE A 144 2.11 19.29 -2.29
CA ILE A 144 1.44 18.05 -2.67
C ILE A 144 2.50 17.05 -3.15
N THR A 145 2.53 15.88 -2.51
CA THR A 145 3.33 14.74 -2.96
C THR A 145 2.43 13.77 -3.72
N THR A 146 2.87 13.37 -4.91
CA THR A 146 2.15 12.44 -5.78
C THR A 146 2.99 11.20 -6.07
N TYR A 147 2.39 10.03 -5.88
CA TYR A 147 2.91 8.72 -6.27
C TYR A 147 2.11 8.22 -7.47
N ARG A 148 2.80 7.66 -8.47
CA ARG A 148 2.22 7.21 -9.75
C ARG A 148 2.62 5.77 -9.99
N TYR A 149 1.66 4.93 -10.29
CA TYR A 149 1.88 3.51 -10.53
C TYR A 149 1.31 3.12 -11.89
N THR A 150 2.15 2.43 -12.67
CA THR A 150 1.76 1.85 -13.95
C THR A 150 2.15 0.38 -13.96
N TRP A 151 1.24 -0.47 -14.43
CA TRP A 151 1.45 -1.90 -14.57
C TRP A 151 1.47 -2.26 -16.05
N GLY A 152 2.20 -3.32 -16.40
CA GLY A 152 2.29 -3.79 -17.80
C GLY A 152 1.02 -4.48 -18.30
N ASP A 153 0.24 -5.04 -17.37
CA ASP A 153 -1.08 -5.65 -17.55
C ASP A 153 -2.05 -5.02 -16.54
N GLU A 154 -3.35 -5.34 -16.63
CA GLU A 154 -4.34 -4.92 -15.64
C GLU A 154 -3.94 -5.39 -14.23
N PRO A 155 -3.82 -4.47 -13.23
CA PRO A 155 -3.38 -4.85 -11.89
C PRO A 155 -4.44 -5.69 -11.19
N SER A 156 -4.00 -6.65 -10.38
CA SER A 156 -4.90 -7.33 -9.45
C SER A 156 -5.26 -6.41 -8.28
N ASP A 157 -6.35 -6.71 -7.57
CA ASP A 157 -6.71 -6.02 -6.32
C ASP A 157 -5.54 -5.97 -5.34
N ARG A 158 -4.77 -7.06 -5.26
CA ARG A 158 -3.58 -7.13 -4.40
C ARG A 158 -2.51 -6.12 -4.82
N ASP A 159 -2.24 -5.98 -6.12
CA ASP A 159 -1.24 -5.04 -6.62
C ASP A 159 -1.63 -3.60 -6.30
N VAL A 160 -2.93 -3.28 -6.41
CA VAL A 160 -3.46 -1.96 -6.04
C VAL A 160 -3.32 -1.72 -4.54
N LEU A 161 -3.74 -2.67 -3.70
CA LEU A 161 -3.64 -2.54 -2.24
C LEU A 161 -2.18 -2.42 -1.77
N GLU A 162 -1.25 -3.14 -2.39
CA GLU A 162 0.19 -3.04 -2.10
C GLU A 162 0.74 -1.65 -2.48
N ALA A 163 0.38 -1.12 -3.65
CA ALA A 163 0.76 0.24 -4.06
C ALA A 163 0.17 1.33 -3.14
N LEU A 164 -1.07 1.15 -2.66
CA LEU A 164 -1.70 2.05 -1.69
C LEU A 164 -0.95 2.01 -0.36
N ASP A 165 -0.63 0.83 0.16
CA ASP A 165 0.12 0.67 1.41
C ASP A 165 1.52 1.30 1.31
N GLU A 166 2.25 1.01 0.23
CA GLU A 166 3.56 1.61 -0.03
C GLU A 166 3.51 3.13 -0.09
N SER A 167 2.47 3.70 -0.72
CA SER A 167 2.25 5.14 -0.76
C SER A 167 2.04 5.72 0.63
N LEU A 168 1.17 5.10 1.44
CA LEU A 168 0.89 5.54 2.81
C LEU A 168 2.15 5.46 3.69
N VAL A 169 2.94 4.38 3.56
CA VAL A 169 4.24 4.24 4.25
C VAL A 169 5.19 5.36 3.85
N ALA A 170 5.27 5.67 2.56
CA ALA A 170 6.15 6.71 2.04
C ALA A 170 5.70 8.13 2.48
N ILE A 171 4.39 8.36 2.57
CA ILE A 171 3.80 9.60 3.10
C ILE A 171 4.17 9.75 4.57
N GLU A 172 3.87 8.75 5.41
CA GLU A 172 4.19 8.81 6.85
C GLU A 172 5.68 9.07 7.11
N LYS A 173 6.57 8.41 6.37
CA LYS A 173 8.03 8.62 6.51
C LYS A 173 8.49 10.03 6.14
N LYS A 174 7.75 10.74 5.30
CA LYS A 174 8.06 12.10 4.84
C LYS A 174 7.33 13.17 5.64
N THR A 175 6.21 12.84 6.28
CA THR A 175 5.48 13.76 7.15
C THR A 175 6.30 14.01 8.42
N PRO A 176 6.67 15.28 8.70
CA PRO A 176 7.38 15.63 9.92
C PRO A 176 6.59 15.18 11.14
N THR A 177 7.25 14.51 12.08
CA THR A 177 6.67 14.21 13.39
C THR A 177 6.86 15.43 14.28
N GLU A 178 5.76 16.01 14.78
CA GLU A 178 5.79 17.12 15.75
C GLU A 178 6.46 16.75 17.08
#